data_AF-A0A7R9YBW4-F1
#
_entry.id   AF-A0A7R9YBW4-F1
#
_cell.length_a   1.000
_cell.length_b   1.000
_cell.length_c   1.000
_cell.angle_alpha   90.00
_cell.angle_beta   90.00
_cell.angle_gamma   90.00
#
_symmetry.space_group_name_H-M   'P 1'
#
loop_
_entity.id
_entity.type
_entity.pdbx_description
1 polymer ?
#
loop_
_entity_poly.entity_id
_entity_poly.type
_entity_poly.pdbx_seq_one_letter_code
_entity_poly.pdbx_strand_id
1 'polypeptide(L)'
;ATRERFSSAMVLYLLQFVHRHLDFRLAELDALLQMSGCDPGDVYDRAAVDVESPFMKIQLRPEQQPVLQTLLQRCVLLKSVIELYGEGTSVEQCAAQVQSLQQSGLDKYLRRSLSFSLEVHGYAKRMSMAEQASFRQNFHFLDFPGPVCLDSPDVTFRIDVEFPLPDEQAWEEKQRQGGEGGAVGDDGDGGANRQAKQDQNDPSTASSSDRERRGEKEQAKEQGGQHEGEEVKQPAKGGVEGAVETPPKMVFFGVDVGKGQRRVVQFHSLKQRRYLGPTSMDQELSLLMANTAQIKPGRPVLDPFVGTGSVLVACAHF
;
A
#
# COMPACT_ATOMS: atom_id res chain seq x y z
N ALA A 1 -36.34 -16.59 19.75
CA ALA A 1 -35.25 -16.54 18.74
C ALA A 1 -34.95 -15.09 18.44
N THR A 2 -33.98 -14.54 19.16
CA THR A 2 -33.58 -13.13 19.12
C THR A 2 -32.84 -12.89 17.81
N ARG A 3 -33.51 -12.28 16.82
CA ARG A 3 -32.82 -11.72 15.66
C ARG A 3 -31.93 -10.59 16.18
N GLU A 4 -30.64 -10.83 16.21
CA GLU A 4 -29.64 -9.77 16.40
C GLU A 4 -29.98 -8.63 15.43
N ARG A 5 -30.20 -7.43 16.00
CA ARG A 5 -30.32 -6.21 15.21
C ARG A 5 -28.93 -5.94 14.63
N PHE A 6 -28.67 -6.40 13.41
CA PHE A 6 -27.58 -5.85 12.62
C PHE A 6 -27.78 -4.34 12.56
N SER A 7 -26.80 -3.58 13.03
CA SER A 7 -26.80 -2.12 12.98
C SER A 7 -26.97 -1.68 11.52
N SER A 8 -28.00 -0.88 11.21
CA SER A 8 -28.21 -0.32 9.87
C SER A 8 -27.33 0.90 9.58
N ALA A 9 -26.29 1.12 10.39
CA ALA A 9 -25.43 2.29 10.27
C ALA A 9 -24.45 2.13 9.11
N MET A 10 -24.29 3.19 8.32
CA MET A 10 -23.24 3.29 7.30
C MET A 10 -21.87 3.17 7.99
N VAL A 11 -20.94 2.46 7.35
CA VAL A 11 -19.54 2.40 7.75
C VAL A 11 -18.70 3.17 6.73
N LEU A 12 -17.81 4.02 7.21
CA LEU A 12 -16.92 4.83 6.40
C LEU A 12 -15.62 4.06 6.12
N TYR A 13 -15.21 4.01 4.86
CA TYR A 13 -13.94 3.43 4.45
C TYR A 13 -13.12 4.46 3.66
N LEU A 14 -11.80 4.40 3.84
CA LEU A 14 -10.82 5.14 3.07
C LEU A 14 -10.14 4.17 2.10
N LEU A 15 -10.31 4.42 0.81
CA LEU A 15 -9.57 3.76 -0.25
C LEU A 15 -8.26 4.54 -0.48
N GLN A 16 -7.14 3.84 -0.42
CA GLN A 16 -5.85 4.37 -0.85
C GLN A 16 -5.53 3.81 -2.23
N PHE A 17 -5.38 4.69 -3.21
CA PHE A 17 -5.03 4.34 -4.58
C PHE A 17 -3.53 4.57 -4.85
N VAL A 18 -3.01 3.85 -5.83
CA VAL A 18 -1.74 4.20 -6.48
C VAL A 18 -1.94 5.52 -7.23
N HIS A 19 -0.96 6.42 -7.16
CA HIS A 19 -1.01 7.72 -7.83
C HIS A 19 -0.57 7.59 -9.31
N ARG A 20 -1.33 6.81 -10.08
CA ARG A 20 -1.14 6.55 -11.52
C ARG A 20 -2.52 6.40 -12.17
N HIS A 21 -2.59 6.63 -13.48
CA HIS A 21 -3.82 6.42 -14.27
C HIS A 21 -5.06 7.09 -13.65
N LEU A 22 -4.91 8.33 -13.16
CA LEU A 22 -5.93 9.04 -12.37
C LEU A 22 -7.27 9.10 -13.10
N ASP A 23 -7.25 9.34 -14.41
CA ASP A 23 -8.44 9.39 -15.27
C ASP A 23 -9.27 8.09 -15.27
N PHE A 24 -8.63 6.95 -14.98
CA PHE A 24 -9.26 5.63 -14.99
C PHE A 24 -9.73 5.18 -13.62
N ARG A 25 -9.31 5.86 -12.54
CA ARG A 25 -9.59 5.46 -11.14
C ARG A 25 -11.08 5.32 -10.86
N LEU A 26 -11.85 6.34 -11.21
CA LEU A 26 -13.30 6.33 -10.97
C LEU A 26 -14.01 5.33 -11.87
N ALA A 27 -13.59 5.21 -13.13
CA ALA A 27 -14.18 4.27 -14.06
C ALA A 27 -13.96 2.81 -13.62
N GLU A 28 -12.77 2.47 -13.13
CA GLU A 28 -12.50 1.16 -12.54
C GLU A 28 -13.36 0.93 -11.30
N LEU A 29 -13.38 1.88 -10.35
CA LEU A 29 -14.16 1.76 -9.13
C LEU A 29 -15.65 1.56 -9.44
N ASP A 30 -16.23 2.41 -10.29
CA ASP A 30 -17.64 2.31 -10.73
C ASP A 30 -17.96 0.92 -11.27
N ALA A 31 -17.11 0.40 -12.17
CA ALA A 31 -17.32 -0.89 -12.78
C ALA A 31 -17.29 -2.04 -11.76
N LEU A 32 -16.40 -1.98 -10.76
CA LEU A 32 -16.31 -3.00 -9.71
C LEU A 32 -17.46 -2.93 -8.70
N LEU A 33 -17.94 -1.71 -8.38
CA LEU A 33 -19.14 -1.49 -7.56
C LEU A 33 -20.37 -2.08 -8.25
N GLN A 34 -20.59 -1.69 -9.52
CA GLN A 34 -21.70 -2.18 -10.34
C GLN A 34 -21.66 -3.69 -10.54
N MET A 35 -20.46 -4.24 -10.78
CA MET A 35 -20.26 -5.68 -10.91
C MET A 35 -20.69 -6.47 -9.65
N SER A 36 -20.60 -5.83 -8.48
CA SER A 36 -21.02 -6.37 -7.18
C SER A 36 -22.46 -6.01 -6.81
N GLY A 37 -23.20 -5.38 -7.71
CA GLY A 37 -24.60 -4.97 -7.48
C GLY A 37 -24.75 -3.70 -6.64
N CYS A 38 -23.69 -2.91 -6.46
CA CYS A 38 -23.74 -1.62 -5.77
C CYS A 38 -23.81 -0.48 -6.79
N ASP A 39 -24.77 0.43 -6.64
CA ASP A 39 -24.78 1.68 -7.39
C ASP A 39 -23.68 2.61 -6.84
N PRO A 40 -22.75 3.13 -7.67
CA PRO A 40 -21.74 4.07 -7.20
C PRO A 40 -22.31 5.31 -6.48
N GLY A 41 -23.48 5.80 -6.93
CA GLY A 41 -24.13 6.97 -6.31
C GLY A 41 -24.60 6.74 -4.87
N ASP A 42 -24.79 5.48 -4.47
CA ASP A 42 -25.11 5.08 -3.09
C ASP A 42 -23.86 5.00 -2.20
N VAL A 43 -22.67 4.97 -2.80
CA VAL A 43 -21.40 4.64 -2.13
C VAL A 43 -20.53 5.87 -1.94
N TYR A 44 -20.49 6.78 -2.91
CA TYR A 44 -19.74 8.02 -2.82
C TYR A 44 -20.33 9.13 -3.71
N ASP A 45 -20.11 10.39 -3.31
CA ASP A 45 -20.42 11.54 -4.16
C ASP A 45 -19.24 11.82 -5.09
N ARG A 46 -19.45 11.60 -6.39
CA ARG A 46 -18.43 11.83 -7.42
C ARG A 46 -17.94 13.28 -7.46
N ALA A 47 -18.81 14.25 -7.19
CA ALA A 47 -18.45 15.67 -7.22
C ALA A 47 -17.58 16.10 -6.03
N ALA A 48 -17.60 15.33 -4.94
CA ALA A 48 -16.81 15.59 -3.74
C ALA A 48 -15.42 14.93 -3.78
N VAL A 49 -15.09 14.18 -4.84
CA VAL A 49 -13.81 13.49 -4.97
C VAL A 49 -12.70 14.49 -5.33
N ASP A 50 -11.66 14.56 -4.49
CA ASP A 50 -10.37 15.12 -4.87
C ASP A 50 -9.59 14.08 -5.68
N VAL A 51 -9.50 14.30 -7.00
CA VAL A 51 -8.83 13.36 -7.94
C VAL A 51 -7.31 13.37 -7.79
N GLU A 52 -6.74 14.43 -7.22
CA GLU A 52 -5.29 14.57 -6.98
C GLU A 52 -4.87 13.86 -5.68
N SER A 53 -5.77 13.75 -4.71
CA SER A 53 -5.49 12.94 -3.52
C SER A 53 -5.42 11.45 -3.90
N PRO A 54 -4.45 10.68 -3.37
CA PRO A 54 -4.48 9.22 -3.49
C PRO A 54 -5.58 8.60 -2.60
N PHE A 55 -6.19 9.38 -1.71
CA PHE A 55 -7.19 8.92 -0.77
C PHE A 55 -8.59 9.28 -1.23
N MET A 56 -9.52 8.35 -1.04
CA MET A 56 -10.93 8.55 -1.36
C MET A 56 -11.79 7.90 -0.30
N LYS A 57 -12.85 8.59 0.11
CA LYS A 57 -13.81 8.04 1.06
C LYS A 57 -14.98 7.37 0.33
N ILE A 58 -15.39 6.21 0.81
CA ILE A 58 -16.64 5.55 0.44
C ILE A 58 -17.44 5.21 1.69
N GLN A 59 -18.75 5.15 1.57
CA GLN A 59 -19.66 4.76 2.65
C GLN A 59 -20.43 3.52 2.22
N LEU A 60 -20.48 2.51 3.09
CA LEU A 60 -21.14 1.25 2.79
C LEU A 60 -22.11 0.87 3.91
N ARG A 61 -23.30 0.43 3.52
CA ARG A 61 -24.21 -0.33 4.41
C ARG A 61 -23.65 -1.73 4.67
N PRO A 62 -24.03 -2.40 5.78
CA PRO A 62 -23.58 -3.77 6.07
C PRO A 62 -23.79 -4.74 4.91
N GLU A 63 -24.92 -4.65 4.21
CA GLU A 63 -25.23 -5.49 3.04
C GLU A 63 -24.37 -5.20 1.80
N GLN A 64 -23.73 -4.02 1.74
CA GLN A 64 -22.84 -3.61 0.64
C GLN A 64 -21.37 -3.98 0.93
N GLN A 65 -20.99 -4.23 2.19
CA GLN A 65 -19.61 -4.56 2.58
C GLN A 65 -18.94 -5.71 1.80
N PRO A 66 -19.67 -6.74 1.28
CA PRO A 66 -19.05 -7.75 0.41
C PRO A 66 -18.32 -7.17 -0.81
N VAL A 67 -18.67 -5.96 -1.26
CA VAL A 67 -17.95 -5.26 -2.36
C VAL A 67 -16.47 -5.04 -2.07
N LEU A 68 -16.09 -4.89 -0.79
CA LEU A 68 -14.69 -4.70 -0.40
C LEU A 68 -13.82 -5.88 -0.83
N GLN A 69 -14.34 -7.11 -0.80
CA GLN A 69 -13.62 -8.28 -1.30
C GLN A 69 -13.39 -8.19 -2.80
N THR A 70 -14.39 -7.75 -3.57
CA THR A 70 -14.24 -7.49 -5.01
C THR A 70 -13.17 -6.42 -5.26
N LEU A 71 -13.19 -5.32 -4.51
CA LEU A 71 -12.21 -4.24 -4.66
C LEU A 71 -10.79 -4.72 -4.34
N LEU A 72 -10.60 -5.37 -3.19
CA LEU A 72 -9.29 -5.91 -2.78
C LEU A 72 -8.75 -6.93 -3.78
N GLN A 73 -9.61 -7.80 -4.33
CA GLN A 73 -9.23 -8.85 -5.25
C GLN A 73 -9.18 -8.43 -6.72
N ARG A 74 -9.69 -7.27 -7.12
CA ARG A 74 -9.76 -6.95 -8.56
C ARG A 74 -9.28 -5.57 -8.90
N CYS A 75 -9.46 -4.57 -8.03
CA CYS A 75 -9.10 -3.20 -8.34
C CYS A 75 -7.58 -3.08 -8.49
N VAL A 76 -7.15 -2.76 -9.70
CA VAL A 76 -5.74 -2.69 -10.11
C VAL A 76 -5.07 -1.48 -9.47
N LEU A 77 -5.78 -0.35 -9.38
CA LEU A 77 -5.24 0.89 -8.81
C LEU A 77 -5.34 0.94 -7.29
N LEU A 78 -6.07 0.01 -6.64
CA LEU A 78 -6.22 0.01 -5.19
C LEU A 78 -4.94 -0.48 -4.52
N LYS A 79 -4.42 0.32 -3.59
CA LYS A 79 -3.30 -0.05 -2.71
C LYS A 79 -3.82 -0.70 -1.43
N SER A 80 -4.81 -0.10 -0.78
CA SER A 80 -5.42 -0.65 0.44
C SER A 80 -6.79 -0.06 0.74
N VAL A 81 -7.53 -0.72 1.63
CA VAL A 81 -8.79 -0.27 2.20
C VAL A 81 -8.64 -0.15 3.70
N ILE A 82 -9.12 0.95 4.27
CA ILE A 82 -9.05 1.25 5.71
C ILE A 82 -10.47 1.54 6.20
N GLU A 83 -10.91 0.91 7.29
CA GLU A 83 -12.12 1.31 8.01
C GLU A 83 -11.80 2.59 8.79
N LEU A 84 -12.46 3.70 8.45
CA LEU A 84 -12.06 5.04 8.86
C LEU A 84 -12.76 5.47 10.15
N TYR A 85 -11.97 5.92 11.13
CA TYR A 85 -12.45 6.34 12.45
C TYR A 85 -12.09 7.80 12.78
N GLY A 86 -11.16 8.43 12.05
CA GLY A 86 -10.86 9.84 12.24
C GLY A 86 -10.15 10.44 11.04
N GLU A 87 -10.38 11.72 10.82
CA GLU A 87 -9.70 12.54 9.84
C GLU A 87 -9.51 13.97 10.37
N GLY A 88 -8.50 14.67 9.88
CA GLY A 88 -8.28 16.08 10.21
C GLY A 88 -7.12 16.67 9.43
N THR A 89 -7.02 18.00 9.38
CA THR A 89 -5.87 18.69 8.78
C THR A 89 -4.67 18.73 9.72
N SER A 90 -4.80 18.18 10.93
CA SER A 90 -3.72 17.95 11.88
C SER A 90 -3.95 16.64 12.64
N VAL A 91 -2.90 16.09 13.25
CA VAL A 91 -3.01 14.85 14.01
C VAL A 91 -3.88 15.02 15.26
N GLU A 92 -3.86 16.20 15.86
CA GLU A 92 -4.67 16.53 17.04
C GLU A 92 -6.16 16.57 16.70
N GLN A 93 -6.53 17.13 15.54
CA GLN A 93 -7.93 17.13 15.08
C GLN A 93 -8.42 15.69 14.81
N CYS A 94 -7.60 14.89 14.13
CA CYS A 94 -7.91 13.49 13.85
C CYS A 94 -8.06 12.69 15.16
N ALA A 95 -7.12 12.82 16.09
CA ALA A 95 -7.17 12.20 17.41
C ALA A 95 -8.39 12.62 18.23
N ALA A 96 -8.73 13.91 18.24
CA ALA A 96 -9.92 14.41 18.92
C ALA A 96 -11.22 13.82 18.34
N GLN A 97 -11.29 13.65 17.01
CA GLN A 97 -12.43 12.98 16.37
C GLN A 97 -12.52 11.51 16.79
N VAL A 98 -11.41 10.77 16.76
CA VAL A 98 -11.38 9.36 17.20
C VAL A 98 -11.82 9.24 18.66
N GLN A 99 -11.36 10.13 19.53
CA GLN A 99 -11.74 10.14 20.95
C GLN A 99 -13.25 10.39 21.13
N SER A 100 -13.85 11.25 20.31
CA SER A 100 -15.31 11.49 20.33
C SER A 100 -16.13 10.27 19.87
N LEU A 101 -15.51 9.36 19.13
CA LEU A 101 -16.13 8.20 18.49
C LEU A 101 -15.95 6.91 19.31
N GLN A 102 -15.66 6.99 20.61
CA GLN A 102 -15.42 5.85 21.52
C GLN A 102 -16.59 4.83 21.65
N GLN A 103 -17.67 4.94 20.86
CA GLN A 103 -18.76 3.95 20.73
C GLN A 103 -19.09 3.59 19.27
N SER A 104 -18.23 3.94 18.30
CA SER A 104 -18.45 3.82 16.85
C SER A 104 -18.18 2.43 16.26
N GLY A 105 -17.92 1.43 17.10
CA GLY A 105 -17.54 0.08 16.68
C GLY A 105 -16.03 -0.20 16.72
N LEU A 106 -15.19 0.81 17.02
CA LEU A 106 -13.74 0.65 17.20
C LEU A 106 -13.39 -0.36 18.33
N ASP A 107 -14.24 -0.45 19.35
CA ASP A 107 -14.06 -1.32 20.52
C ASP A 107 -13.92 -2.81 20.15
N LYS A 108 -14.48 -3.24 19.01
CA LYS A 108 -14.36 -4.63 18.53
C LYS A 108 -12.90 -5.01 18.21
N TYR A 109 -12.07 -4.02 17.90
CA TYR A 109 -10.64 -4.17 17.61
C TYR A 109 -9.76 -3.94 18.84
N LEU A 110 -10.22 -3.19 19.84
CA LEU A 110 -9.48 -2.88 21.08
C LEU A 110 -9.67 -3.96 22.15
N ARG A 111 -9.31 -5.22 21.82
CA ARG A 111 -9.48 -6.37 22.72
C ARG A 111 -8.13 -6.91 23.19
N ARG A 112 -8.02 -7.23 24.49
CA ARG A 112 -6.83 -7.87 25.09
C ARG A 112 -6.39 -9.17 24.39
N SER A 113 -7.33 -9.86 23.76
CA SER A 113 -7.09 -11.13 23.06
C SER A 113 -6.56 -10.96 21.63
N LEU A 114 -6.55 -9.74 21.08
CA LEU A 114 -6.09 -9.47 19.71
C LEU A 114 -4.72 -8.83 19.77
N SER A 115 -3.75 -9.40 19.05
CA SER A 115 -2.48 -8.75 18.81
C SER A 115 -2.65 -7.57 17.85
N PHE A 116 -1.81 -6.53 17.99
CA PHE A 116 -1.93 -5.35 17.15
C PHE A 116 -0.60 -4.73 16.72
N SER A 117 -0.62 -4.05 15.57
CA SER A 117 0.38 -3.05 15.19
C SER A 117 -0.28 -1.66 15.08
N LEU A 118 0.51 -0.60 15.29
CA LEU A 118 0.13 0.78 14.99
C LEU A 118 1.16 1.37 14.02
N GLU A 119 0.74 1.54 12.78
CA GLU A 119 1.61 1.90 11.66
C GLU A 119 1.35 3.34 11.22
N VAL A 120 2.40 4.04 10.82
CA VAL A 120 2.32 5.42 10.32
C VAL A 120 2.86 5.44 8.89
N HIS A 121 2.03 5.91 7.96
CA HIS A 121 2.33 5.97 6.55
C HIS A 121 2.28 7.43 6.08
N GLY A 122 3.38 7.92 5.50
CA GLY A 122 3.44 9.25 4.90
C GLY A 122 3.26 9.18 3.39
N TYR A 123 2.43 10.05 2.83
CA TYR A 123 2.29 10.23 1.39
C TYR A 123 2.88 11.57 0.96
N ALA A 124 3.58 11.60 -0.18
CA ALA A 124 4.36 12.74 -0.70
C ALA A 124 5.56 13.18 0.16
N LYS A 125 5.74 12.61 1.35
CA LYS A 125 6.90 12.83 2.22
C LYS A 125 7.25 11.54 2.96
N ARG A 126 8.54 11.16 2.91
CA ARG A 126 9.09 10.12 3.79
C ARG A 126 9.26 10.68 5.20
N MET A 127 8.73 9.96 6.18
CA MET A 127 8.78 10.36 7.59
C MET A 127 9.89 9.61 8.33
N SER A 128 10.63 10.34 9.17
CA SER A 128 11.60 9.76 10.10
C SER A 128 10.90 8.94 11.19
N MET A 129 11.65 8.06 11.86
CA MET A 129 11.12 7.28 12.98
C MET A 129 10.65 8.16 14.15
N ALA A 130 11.30 9.32 14.36
CA ALA A 130 10.94 10.28 15.38
C ALA A 130 9.60 10.97 15.06
N GLU A 131 9.40 11.42 13.81
CA GLU A 131 8.11 11.96 13.36
C GLU A 131 7.02 10.90 13.49
N GLN A 132 7.23 9.68 13.01
CA GLN A 132 6.23 8.63 13.16
C GLN A 132 5.89 8.36 14.63
N ALA A 133 6.87 8.44 15.54
CA ALA A 133 6.63 8.28 16.97
C ALA A 133 5.77 9.41 17.55
N SER A 134 5.95 10.67 17.13
CA SER A 134 5.11 11.79 17.58
C SER A 134 3.66 11.64 17.10
N PHE A 135 3.44 11.15 15.88
CA PHE A 135 2.08 10.83 15.40
C PHE A 135 1.42 9.74 16.25
N ARG A 136 2.13 8.64 16.56
CA ARG A 136 1.60 7.55 17.40
C ARG A 136 1.19 8.02 18.80
N GLN A 137 1.96 8.91 19.41
CA GLN A 137 1.69 9.41 20.77
C GLN A 137 0.32 10.09 20.91
N ASN A 138 -0.19 10.71 19.84
CA ASN A 138 -1.50 11.36 19.83
C ASN A 138 -2.67 10.40 20.04
N PHE A 139 -2.47 9.09 19.82
CA PHE A 139 -3.51 8.07 19.94
C PHE A 139 -3.37 7.21 21.21
N HIS A 140 -2.53 7.59 22.17
CA HIS A 140 -2.30 6.81 23.39
C HIS A 140 -3.58 6.59 24.22
N PHE A 141 -4.58 7.47 24.08
CA PHE A 141 -5.84 7.42 24.83
C PHE A 141 -6.71 6.19 24.49
N LEU A 142 -6.37 5.46 23.43
CA LEU A 142 -7.02 4.19 23.09
C LEU A 142 -6.53 3.03 23.96
N ASP A 143 -5.46 3.23 24.75
CA ASP A 143 -4.79 2.26 25.63
C ASP A 143 -4.26 0.96 24.97
N PHE A 144 -4.72 0.64 23.75
CA PHE A 144 -4.39 -0.53 22.94
C PHE A 144 -4.13 -1.80 23.77
N PRO A 145 -5.19 -2.41 24.34
CA PRO A 145 -5.05 -3.35 25.45
C PRO A 145 -4.46 -4.73 25.07
N GLY A 146 -4.28 -5.02 23.78
CA GLY A 146 -3.74 -6.27 23.27
C GLY A 146 -2.20 -6.34 23.27
N PRO A 147 -1.59 -7.49 22.95
CA PRO A 147 -0.14 -7.58 22.78
C PRO A 147 0.31 -6.91 21.47
N VAL A 148 1.43 -6.19 21.51
CA VAL A 148 2.04 -5.62 20.30
C VAL A 148 2.66 -6.74 19.45
N CYS A 149 2.31 -6.79 18.17
CA CYS A 149 2.89 -7.69 17.17
C CYS A 149 3.20 -6.90 15.89
N LEU A 150 4.44 -6.95 15.41
CA LEU A 150 4.87 -6.23 14.20
C LEU A 150 4.87 -7.12 12.95
N ASP A 151 4.75 -8.43 13.12
CA ASP A 151 4.74 -9.40 12.03
C ASP A 151 3.43 -10.16 12.06
N SER A 152 2.55 -9.87 11.08
CA SER A 152 1.22 -10.49 10.96
C SER A 152 0.33 -10.33 12.22
N PRO A 153 0.02 -9.09 12.66
CA PRO A 153 -0.89 -8.85 13.78
C PRO A 153 -2.34 -9.24 13.44
N ASP A 154 -3.17 -9.49 14.46
CA ASP A 154 -4.62 -9.68 14.27
C ASP A 154 -5.32 -8.39 13.81
N VAL A 155 -4.80 -7.23 14.25
CA VAL A 155 -5.32 -5.91 13.89
C VAL A 155 -4.17 -4.96 13.56
N THR A 156 -4.22 -4.34 12.38
CA THR A 156 -3.33 -3.24 12.01
C THR A 156 -4.08 -1.92 12.10
N PHE A 157 -3.74 -1.09 13.09
CA PHE A 157 -4.17 0.30 13.14
C PHE A 157 -3.24 1.14 12.26
N ARG A 158 -3.81 2.10 11.53
CA ARG A 158 -3.08 2.96 10.60
C ARG A 158 -3.30 4.43 10.88
N ILE A 159 -2.22 5.19 10.79
CA ILE A 159 -2.19 6.64 10.71
C ILE A 159 -1.62 6.99 9.34
N ASP A 160 -2.47 7.41 8.41
CA ASP A 160 -2.08 7.82 7.06
C ASP A 160 -2.01 9.35 6.99
N VAL A 161 -0.87 9.88 6.57
CA VAL A 161 -0.56 11.32 6.56
C VAL A 161 -0.32 11.77 5.12
N GLU A 162 -1.25 12.53 4.56
CA GLU A 162 -1.10 13.17 3.26
C GLU A 162 -0.38 14.51 3.44
N PHE A 163 0.80 14.66 2.85
CA PHE A 163 1.48 15.96 2.75
C PHE A 163 1.17 16.63 1.40
N PRO A 164 1.23 17.98 1.32
CA PRO A 164 1.19 18.66 0.03
C PRO A 164 2.24 18.11 -0.94
N LEU A 165 1.87 17.97 -2.21
CA LEU A 165 2.84 17.62 -3.24
C LEU A 165 3.90 18.74 -3.33
N PRO A 166 5.18 18.39 -3.55
CA PRO A 166 6.20 19.41 -3.78
C PRO A 166 5.84 20.26 -5.00
N ASP A 167 6.16 21.55 -4.97
CA ASP A 167 6.03 22.41 -6.15
C ASP A 167 6.80 21.82 -7.34
N GLU A 168 6.28 22.02 -8.55
CA GLU A 168 6.81 21.44 -9.80
C GLU A 168 8.32 21.74 -10.00
N GLN A 169 8.74 22.96 -9.65
CA GLN A 169 10.15 23.37 -9.68
C GLN A 169 11.03 22.63 -8.65
N ALA A 170 10.50 22.37 -7.45
CA ALA A 170 11.20 21.60 -6.42
C ALA A 170 11.31 20.12 -6.82
N TRP A 171 10.34 19.62 -7.59
CA TRP A 171 10.34 18.26 -8.14
C TRP A 171 11.42 18.10 -9.23
N GLU A 172 11.50 19.05 -10.17
CA GLU A 172 12.53 19.07 -11.22
C GLU A 172 13.96 19.23 -10.66
N GLU A 173 14.15 20.07 -9.65
CA GLU A 173 15.45 20.27 -9.03
C GLU A 173 15.94 19.02 -8.29
N LYS A 174 15.02 18.26 -7.66
CA LYS A 174 15.31 16.99 -6.99
C LYS A 174 15.68 15.87 -7.97
N GLN A 175 15.10 15.87 -9.17
CA GLN A 175 15.49 14.97 -10.27
C GLN A 175 16.88 15.33 -10.84
N ARG A 176 17.19 16.64 -10.94
CA ARG A 176 18.49 17.13 -11.46
C ARG A 176 19.68 16.81 -10.54
N GLN A 177 19.45 16.63 -9.25
CA GLN A 177 20.49 16.30 -8.25
C GLN A 177 20.85 14.80 -8.17
N GLY A 178 20.35 13.96 -9.08
CA GLY A 178 20.95 12.64 -9.34
C GLY A 178 20.54 11.52 -8.38
N GLY A 179 19.36 11.59 -7.76
CA GLY A 179 18.75 10.39 -7.20
C GLY A 179 18.06 9.61 -8.32
N GLU A 180 18.39 8.34 -8.53
CA GLU A 180 17.49 7.40 -9.21
C GLU A 180 16.20 7.27 -8.38
N GLY A 181 15.32 8.26 -8.50
CA GLY A 181 14.06 8.36 -7.80
C GLY A 181 12.98 7.75 -8.67
N GLY A 182 12.61 6.51 -8.38
CA GLY A 182 11.27 6.02 -8.68
C GLY A 182 10.25 7.07 -8.21
N ALA A 183 9.17 7.24 -8.97
CA ALA A 183 8.13 8.22 -8.72
C ALA A 183 7.83 8.31 -7.21
N VAL A 184 7.87 9.52 -6.63
CA VAL A 184 7.60 9.77 -5.20
C VAL A 184 6.10 9.55 -4.83
N GLY A 185 5.35 8.85 -5.69
CA GLY A 185 4.04 8.26 -5.41
C GLY A 185 4.02 6.72 -5.40
N ASP A 186 5.17 6.07 -5.64
CA ASP A 186 5.36 4.62 -5.56
C ASP A 186 6.26 4.31 -4.36
N ASP A 187 5.70 4.46 -3.15
CA ASP A 187 6.29 3.81 -1.98
C ASP A 187 6.17 2.30 -2.20
N GLY A 188 7.24 1.74 -2.75
CA GLY A 188 7.52 0.32 -2.72
C GLY A 188 7.36 -0.15 -1.29
N ASP A 189 6.45 -1.11 -1.12
CA ASP A 189 6.12 -1.84 0.09
C ASP A 189 7.39 -2.17 0.89
N GLY A 190 7.68 -1.33 1.90
CA GLY A 190 8.74 -1.54 2.88
C GLY A 190 8.38 -2.56 3.95
N GLY A 191 7.53 -3.53 3.61
CA GLY A 191 6.97 -4.50 4.55
C GLY A 191 6.70 -5.86 3.93
N ALA A 192 7.75 -6.52 3.43
CA ALA A 192 7.96 -7.99 3.50
C ALA A 192 9.07 -8.43 2.53
N ASN A 193 10.32 -8.46 3.00
CA ASN A 193 11.32 -9.33 2.38
C ASN A 193 12.00 -10.19 3.45
N ARG A 194 11.24 -11.17 3.96
CA ARG A 194 11.76 -12.33 4.70
C ARG A 194 10.94 -13.59 4.42
N GLN A 195 10.58 -13.86 3.17
CA GLN A 195 10.08 -15.19 2.79
C GLN A 195 10.17 -15.41 1.28
N ALA A 196 11.40 -15.58 0.80
CA ALA A 196 11.70 -16.18 -0.50
C ALA A 196 13.16 -16.66 -0.50
N LYS A 197 13.49 -17.58 0.42
CA LYS A 197 14.75 -18.35 0.36
C LYS A 197 14.66 -19.64 1.17
N GLN A 198 13.63 -20.43 0.89
CA GLN A 198 13.58 -21.86 1.16
C GLN A 198 12.66 -22.44 0.09
N ASP A 199 12.98 -23.63 -0.40
CA ASP A 199 12.37 -24.34 -1.54
C ASP A 199 12.93 -24.00 -2.91
N GLN A 200 14.23 -24.26 -3.07
CA GLN A 200 14.77 -24.97 -4.23
C GLN A 200 16.16 -25.51 -3.86
N ASN A 201 16.17 -26.70 -3.25
CA ASN A 201 17.32 -27.59 -3.18
C ASN A 201 16.76 -29.02 -3.12
N ASP A 202 16.32 -29.52 -4.27
CA ASP A 202 16.14 -30.95 -4.51
C ASP A 202 17.48 -31.48 -5.04
N PRO A 203 18.24 -32.28 -4.27
CA PRO A 203 19.53 -32.79 -4.69
C PRO A 203 19.32 -34.13 -5.42
N SER A 204 18.77 -34.09 -6.62
CA SER A 204 18.61 -35.31 -7.44
C SER A 204 18.97 -35.16 -8.91
N THR A 205 19.67 -34.08 -9.31
CA THR A 205 20.35 -34.00 -10.62
C THR A 205 21.56 -33.08 -10.55
N ALA A 206 22.74 -33.60 -10.18
CA ALA A 206 24.00 -32.90 -10.38
C ALA A 206 25.07 -33.88 -10.89
N SER A 207 25.47 -33.69 -12.14
CA SER A 207 26.55 -34.42 -12.82
C SER A 207 27.92 -33.96 -12.33
N SER A 208 28.89 -34.88 -12.39
CA SER A 208 30.25 -34.70 -11.89
C SER A 208 31.07 -33.72 -12.74
N SER A 209 31.09 -32.44 -12.36
CA SER A 209 32.19 -31.54 -12.76
C SER A 209 32.41 -30.31 -11.86
N ASP A 210 31.55 -30.03 -10.87
CA ASP A 210 31.63 -28.79 -10.08
C ASP A 210 32.25 -28.95 -8.67
N ARG A 211 33.11 -29.97 -8.46
CA ARG A 211 33.67 -30.31 -7.14
C ARG A 211 35.10 -29.84 -6.84
N GLU A 212 35.75 -29.07 -7.72
CA GLU A 212 37.18 -28.71 -7.56
C GLU A 212 37.51 -27.20 -7.56
N ARG A 213 36.60 -26.33 -7.12
CA ARG A 213 36.90 -24.87 -6.98
C ARG A 213 36.51 -24.21 -5.66
N ARG A 214 36.39 -25.00 -4.59
CA ARG A 214 35.96 -24.51 -3.26
C ARG A 214 36.87 -24.86 -2.09
N GLY A 215 38.11 -25.23 -2.38
CA GLY A 215 39.13 -25.49 -1.35
C GLY A 215 40.39 -24.69 -1.63
N GLU A 216 40.35 -23.38 -1.40
CA GLU A 216 41.54 -22.51 -1.27
C GLU A 216 41.08 -21.07 -0.96
N LYS A 217 40.97 -20.76 0.34
CA LYS A 217 41.08 -19.41 0.98
C LYS A 217 40.56 -19.37 2.42
N GLU A 218 40.70 -20.47 3.15
CA GLU A 218 40.65 -20.49 4.62
C GLU A 218 41.96 -21.09 5.13
N GLN A 219 43.02 -20.29 5.20
CA GLN A 219 44.19 -20.49 6.09
C GLN A 219 45.27 -19.42 5.84
N ALA A 220 45.17 -18.32 6.60
CA ALA A 220 46.28 -17.43 7.02
C ALA A 220 45.69 -16.47 8.08
N LYS A 221 45.52 -16.89 9.34
CA LYS A 221 46.39 -16.58 10.51
C LYS A 221 46.98 -15.16 10.45
N GLU A 222 46.51 -14.21 11.25
CA GLU A 222 46.77 -14.01 12.70
C GLU A 222 48.24 -13.80 13.08
N GLN A 223 48.44 -12.75 13.89
CA GLN A 223 49.63 -12.25 14.63
C GLN A 223 50.51 -11.26 13.83
N GLY A 224 50.79 -10.02 14.26
CA GLY A 224 50.49 -9.22 15.46
C GLY A 224 51.34 -7.92 15.41
N GLY A 225 50.98 -6.85 16.15
CA GLY A 225 51.90 -5.71 16.37
C GLY A 225 51.29 -4.31 16.58
N GLN A 226 51.11 -3.95 17.86
CA GLN A 226 51.13 -2.66 18.59
C GLN A 226 51.00 -1.27 17.90
N HIS A 227 50.03 -0.51 18.45
CA HIS A 227 49.84 0.94 18.65
C HIS A 227 50.78 1.99 18.01
N GLU A 228 50.16 2.96 17.32
CA GLU A 228 50.31 4.41 17.58
C GLU A 228 49.08 5.16 17.04
N GLY A 229 48.70 6.26 17.69
CA GLY A 229 47.36 6.85 17.62
C GLY A 229 47.05 7.66 16.36
N GLU A 230 45.82 7.53 15.89
CA GLU A 230 45.16 8.52 15.05
C GLU A 230 43.81 8.90 15.66
N GLU A 231 43.60 10.21 15.77
CA GLU A 231 42.42 10.86 16.32
C GLU A 231 41.13 10.37 15.65
N VAL A 232 40.18 9.93 16.47
CA VAL A 232 38.79 9.77 16.06
C VAL A 232 38.23 11.17 15.79
N LYS A 233 38.30 11.61 14.53
CA LYS A 233 37.46 12.71 14.05
C LYS A 233 36.02 12.25 14.09
N GLN A 234 35.32 12.67 15.14
CA GLN A 234 33.86 12.69 15.21
C GLN A 234 33.33 13.29 13.89
N PRO A 235 32.42 12.64 13.16
CA PRO A 235 31.72 13.34 12.09
C PRO A 235 31.00 14.51 12.74
N ALA A 236 31.35 15.70 12.26
CA ALA A 236 30.84 16.96 12.77
C ALA A 236 29.32 16.92 12.85
N LYS A 237 28.79 17.42 13.97
CA LYS A 237 27.39 17.83 14.11
C LYS A 237 27.11 18.92 13.08
N GLY A 238 26.75 18.51 11.86
CA GLY A 238 26.01 19.34 10.94
C GLY A 238 24.59 19.44 11.48
N GLY A 239 24.37 20.39 12.39
CA GLY A 239 23.02 20.84 12.69
C GLY A 239 22.43 21.36 11.39
N VAL A 240 21.48 20.63 10.81
CA VAL A 240 20.62 21.19 9.78
C VAL A 240 19.73 22.18 10.52
N GLU A 241 20.06 23.45 10.40
CA GLU A 241 19.20 24.56 10.80
C GLU A 241 17.79 24.32 10.24
N GLY A 242 16.80 24.50 11.12
CA GLY A 242 15.38 24.15 10.98
C GLY A 242 14.87 23.89 9.58
N ALA A 243 14.75 22.61 9.22
CA ALA A 243 13.85 22.22 8.15
C ALA A 243 12.45 22.68 8.56
N VAL A 244 11.86 23.60 7.80
CA VAL A 244 10.48 24.04 8.01
C VAL A 244 9.60 22.81 7.93
N GLU A 245 9.00 22.41 9.05
CA GLU A 245 8.08 21.28 9.09
C GLU A 245 6.87 21.61 8.21
N THR A 246 6.78 20.96 7.05
CA THR A 246 5.61 21.07 6.19
C THR A 246 4.42 20.44 6.91
N PRO A 247 3.35 21.20 7.22
CA PRO A 247 2.18 20.65 7.86
C PRO A 247 1.49 19.64 6.93
N PRO A 248 0.84 18.61 7.48
CA PRO A 248 0.06 17.68 6.67
C PRO A 248 -1.13 18.39 6.03
N LYS A 249 -1.50 17.97 4.81
CA LYS A 249 -2.77 18.32 4.16
C LYS A 249 -3.92 17.60 4.87
N MET A 250 -3.76 16.30 5.13
CA MET A 250 -4.73 15.47 5.83
C MET A 250 -4.03 14.40 6.67
N VAL A 251 -4.67 14.01 7.78
CA VAL A 251 -4.30 12.89 8.64
C VAL A 251 -5.52 12.02 8.81
N PHE A 252 -5.39 10.72 8.59
CA PHE A 252 -6.45 9.73 8.73
C PHE A 252 -6.05 8.69 9.78
N PHE A 253 -7.01 8.27 10.61
CA PHE A 253 -6.85 7.15 11.53
C PHE A 253 -7.90 6.08 11.25
N GLY A 254 -7.46 4.83 11.16
CA GLY A 254 -8.37 3.72 10.94
C GLY A 254 -7.76 2.35 11.15
N VAL A 255 -8.50 1.33 10.75
CA VAL A 255 -8.09 -0.09 10.82
C VAL A 255 -7.94 -0.63 9.41
N ASP A 256 -6.79 -1.26 9.12
CA ASP A 256 -6.53 -1.88 7.82
C ASP A 256 -7.53 -3.03 7.58
N VAL A 257 -8.25 -2.98 6.46
CA VAL A 257 -9.18 -4.04 6.04
C VAL A 257 -8.47 -5.01 5.10
N GLY A 258 -7.53 -4.50 4.29
CA GLY A 258 -6.71 -5.31 3.42
C GLY A 258 -5.96 -4.51 2.37
N LYS A 259 -5.05 -5.19 1.70
CA LYS A 259 -4.22 -4.65 0.62
C LYS A 259 -4.76 -5.10 -0.75
N GLY A 260 -4.68 -4.21 -1.74
CA GLY A 260 -5.05 -4.52 -3.12
C GLY A 260 -4.02 -5.43 -3.80
N GLN A 261 -4.37 -5.97 -4.97
CA GLN A 261 -3.57 -6.98 -5.67
C GLN A 261 -2.50 -6.40 -6.62
N ARG A 262 -1.64 -5.51 -6.11
CA ARG A 262 -0.56 -4.91 -6.91
C ARG A 262 0.33 -5.93 -7.64
N ARG A 263 0.51 -7.11 -7.04
CA ARG A 263 1.30 -8.22 -7.60
C ARG A 263 0.79 -8.70 -8.96
N VAL A 264 -0.50 -8.54 -9.26
CA VAL A 264 -1.11 -8.91 -10.54
C VAL A 264 -0.48 -8.15 -11.70
N VAL A 265 -0.19 -6.86 -11.53
CA VAL A 265 0.44 -6.06 -12.59
C VAL A 265 1.86 -6.54 -12.89
N GLN A 266 2.62 -6.93 -11.85
CA GLN A 266 3.95 -7.50 -12.01
C GLN A 266 3.91 -8.87 -12.69
N PHE A 267 2.92 -9.70 -12.34
CA PHE A 267 2.68 -11.00 -12.96
C PHE A 267 2.40 -10.88 -14.47
N HIS A 268 1.67 -9.84 -14.88
CA HIS A 268 1.36 -9.59 -16.30
C HIS A 268 2.40 -8.76 -17.06
N SER A 269 3.56 -8.51 -16.45
CA SER A 269 4.63 -7.68 -17.03
C SER A 269 4.98 -8.08 -18.46
N LEU A 270 4.98 -7.11 -19.37
CA LEU A 270 5.37 -7.29 -20.76
C LEU A 270 6.77 -7.91 -20.91
N LYS A 271 7.67 -7.69 -19.94
CA LYS A 271 9.03 -8.26 -19.93
C LYS A 271 9.03 -9.79 -19.80
N GLN A 272 7.98 -10.38 -19.25
CA GLN A 272 7.85 -11.82 -19.08
C GLN A 272 7.19 -12.49 -20.30
N ARG A 273 6.73 -11.72 -21.29
CA ARG A 273 6.05 -12.28 -22.46
C ARG A 273 7.03 -12.91 -23.43
N ARG A 274 6.68 -14.12 -23.88
CA ARG A 274 7.44 -14.84 -24.91
C ARG A 274 7.39 -14.15 -26.27
N TYR A 275 6.30 -13.45 -26.57
CA TYR A 275 6.14 -12.66 -27.78
C TYR A 275 5.76 -11.23 -27.41
N LEU A 276 6.55 -10.27 -27.89
CA LEU A 276 6.35 -8.85 -27.68
C LEU A 276 6.47 -8.12 -29.03
N GLY A 277 5.46 -7.34 -29.37
CA GLY A 277 5.42 -6.50 -30.56
C GLY A 277 5.57 -5.02 -30.20
N PRO A 278 5.92 -4.15 -31.17
CA PRO A 278 6.21 -2.73 -30.94
C PRO A 278 5.01 -1.93 -30.40
N THR A 279 3.79 -2.40 -30.65
CA THR A 279 2.53 -1.77 -30.22
C THR A 279 1.78 -2.61 -29.19
N SER A 280 2.51 -3.43 -28.42
CA SER A 280 1.90 -4.22 -27.33
C SER A 280 1.30 -3.28 -26.28
N MET A 281 0.02 -3.46 -25.98
CA MET A 281 -0.64 -2.64 -24.96
C MET A 281 -0.05 -2.92 -23.57
N ASP A 282 0.11 -1.86 -22.77
CA ASP A 282 0.61 -1.94 -21.40
C ASP A 282 -0.25 -2.87 -20.53
N GLN A 283 0.39 -3.64 -19.66
CA GLN A 283 -0.29 -4.64 -18.84
C GLN A 283 -1.23 -4.04 -17.79
N GLU A 284 -0.89 -2.89 -17.22
CA GLU A 284 -1.69 -2.23 -16.19
C GLU A 284 -2.97 -1.67 -16.82
N LEU A 285 -2.82 -0.93 -17.93
CA LEU A 285 -3.97 -0.43 -18.72
C LEU A 285 -4.86 -1.57 -19.23
N SER A 286 -4.28 -2.69 -19.66
CA SER A 286 -5.06 -3.86 -20.12
C SER A 286 -5.93 -4.44 -19.01
N LEU A 287 -5.42 -4.54 -17.77
CA LEU A 287 -6.19 -4.99 -16.61
C LEU A 287 -7.30 -3.99 -16.25
N LEU A 288 -7.01 -2.68 -16.31
CA LEU A 288 -8.02 -1.63 -16.11
C LEU A 288 -9.15 -1.73 -17.11
N MET A 289 -8.85 -1.96 -18.39
CA MET A 289 -9.86 -2.17 -19.41
C MET A 289 -10.72 -3.40 -19.14
N ALA A 290 -10.12 -4.51 -18.72
CA ALA A 290 -10.85 -5.73 -18.39
C ALA A 290 -11.80 -5.53 -17.18
N ASN A 291 -11.38 -4.79 -16.16
CA ASN A 291 -12.26 -4.43 -15.05
C ASN A 291 -13.37 -3.45 -15.47
N THR A 292 -13.04 -2.43 -16.25
CA THR A 292 -14.01 -1.45 -16.75
C THR A 292 -15.08 -2.11 -17.61
N ALA A 293 -14.69 -3.11 -18.41
CA ALA A 293 -15.61 -3.94 -19.20
C ALA A 293 -16.37 -4.99 -18.37
N GLN A 294 -16.13 -5.05 -17.05
CA GLN A 294 -16.75 -5.98 -16.10
C GLN A 294 -16.63 -7.45 -16.56
N ILE A 295 -15.44 -7.83 -17.02
CA ILE A 295 -15.16 -9.20 -17.46
C ILE A 295 -15.35 -10.18 -16.30
N LYS A 296 -16.08 -11.26 -16.57
CA LYS A 296 -16.38 -12.36 -15.63
C LYS A 296 -16.13 -13.70 -16.32
N PRO A 297 -15.83 -14.77 -15.56
CA PRO A 297 -15.71 -16.12 -16.11
C PRO A 297 -16.95 -16.51 -16.92
N GLY A 298 -16.73 -17.10 -18.10
CA GLY A 298 -17.80 -17.50 -19.02
C GLY A 298 -18.37 -16.39 -19.90
N ARG A 299 -17.90 -15.14 -19.80
CA ARG A 299 -18.25 -14.07 -20.75
C ARG A 299 -17.38 -14.20 -22.02
N PRO A 300 -17.98 -14.27 -23.24
CA PRO A 300 -17.20 -14.18 -24.47
C PRO A 300 -16.61 -12.76 -24.63
N VAL A 301 -15.35 -12.68 -25.04
CA VAL A 301 -14.64 -11.42 -25.29
C VAL A 301 -14.08 -11.45 -26.70
N LEU A 302 -14.25 -10.36 -27.45
CA LEU A 302 -13.70 -10.16 -28.78
C LEU A 302 -12.81 -8.92 -28.78
N ASP A 303 -11.54 -9.10 -29.13
CA ASP A 303 -10.66 -8.02 -29.51
C ASP A 303 -10.39 -8.13 -31.03
N PRO A 304 -11.05 -7.29 -31.86
CA PRO A 304 -10.91 -7.37 -33.32
C PRO A 304 -9.52 -6.93 -33.80
N PHE A 305 -8.69 -6.35 -32.93
CA PHE A 305 -7.33 -5.89 -33.22
C PHE A 305 -6.33 -6.43 -32.18
N VAL A 306 -6.50 -7.70 -31.80
CA VAL A 306 -5.80 -8.39 -30.69
C VAL A 306 -4.27 -8.19 -30.62
N GLY A 307 -3.59 -8.04 -31.76
CA GLY A 307 -2.14 -7.83 -31.79
C GLY A 307 -1.38 -8.92 -31.02
N THR A 308 -0.61 -8.52 -30.00
CA THR A 308 0.14 -9.44 -29.12
C THR A 308 -0.69 -10.02 -27.97
N GLY A 309 -1.99 -9.73 -27.93
CA GLY A 309 -2.95 -10.32 -27.01
C GLY A 309 -3.03 -9.68 -25.62
N SER A 310 -2.49 -8.49 -25.41
CA SER A 310 -2.43 -7.86 -24.08
C SER A 310 -3.77 -7.78 -23.36
N VAL A 311 -4.80 -7.30 -24.05
CA VAL A 311 -6.14 -7.14 -23.47
C VAL A 311 -6.76 -8.50 -23.18
N LEU A 312 -6.66 -9.47 -24.11
CA LEU A 312 -7.21 -10.82 -23.89
C LEU A 312 -6.50 -11.57 -22.75
N VAL A 313 -5.19 -11.39 -22.58
CA VAL A 313 -4.45 -11.95 -21.44
C VAL A 313 -4.95 -11.35 -20.12
N ALA A 314 -5.21 -10.04 -20.09
CA ALA A 314 -5.80 -9.39 -18.93
C ALA A 314 -7.25 -9.84 -18.67
N CYS A 315 -8.07 -10.03 -19.72
CA CYS A 315 -9.43 -10.57 -19.59
C CYS A 315 -9.41 -12.01 -19.04
N ALA A 316 -8.48 -12.85 -19.50
CA ALA A 316 -8.36 -14.23 -19.05
C ALA A 316 -7.90 -14.37 -17.59
N HIS A 317 -7.35 -13.32 -16.99
CA HIS A 317 -7.00 -13.29 -15.57
C HIS A 317 -8.22 -13.27 -14.65
N PHE A 318 -9.34 -12.74 -15.14
CA PHE A 318 -10.50 -12.31 -14.36
C PHE A 318 -11.74 -13.17 -14.56
#